data_AF-A0A1Q5H4F2-F1
#
_entry.id   AF-A0A1Q5H4F2-F1
#
_cell.length_a   1.000
_cell.length_b   1.000
_cell.length_c   1.000
_cell.angle_alpha   90.00
_cell.angle_beta   90.00
_cell.angle_gamma   90.00
#
_symmetry.space_group_name_H-M   'P 1'
#
loop_
_entity.id
_entity.type
_entity.pdbx_description
1 polymer ?
#
loop_
_entity_poly.entity_id
_entity_poly.type
_entity_poly.pdbx_seq_one_letter_code
_entity_poly.pdbx_strand_id
1 'polypeptide(L)'
;MTEPRWIIHLPTTLTSQDAAADLAAALARSLGHVDVVDFGETTLSEEDAQHLRHRVWCDHRLPEAGRCGLRDGHAGSCRATELR
;
A
#
# COMPACT_ATOMS: atom_id res chain seq x y z
N MET A 1 4.89 -2.11 -26.67
CA MET A 1 4.45 -3.09 -25.66
C MET A 1 5.07 -2.69 -24.36
N THR A 2 4.28 -2.40 -23.33
CA THR A 2 4.82 -2.18 -21.97
C THR A 2 5.44 -3.48 -21.48
N GLU A 3 6.62 -3.38 -20.88
CA GLU A 3 7.32 -4.53 -20.31
C GLU A 3 6.46 -5.19 -19.21
N PRO A 4 6.40 -6.53 -19.12
CA PRO A 4 5.64 -7.21 -18.10
C PRO A 4 6.19 -6.87 -16.69
N ARG A 5 5.30 -6.55 -15.75
CA ARG A 5 5.62 -6.35 -14.32
C ARG A 5 4.97 -7.48 -13.52
N TRP A 6 5.72 -8.03 -12.58
CA TRP A 6 5.28 -9.15 -11.74
C TRP A 6 4.89 -8.66 -10.35
N ILE A 7 3.92 -9.31 -9.71
CA ILE A 7 3.41 -8.99 -8.38
C ILE A 7 3.69 -10.15 -7.44
N ILE A 8 4.12 -9.85 -6.22
CA ILE A 8 4.34 -10.84 -5.16
C ILE A 8 3.10 -10.89 -4.28
N HIS A 9 2.53 -12.08 -4.11
CA HIS A 9 1.45 -12.34 -3.16
C HIS A 9 2.03 -13.02 -1.93
N LEU A 10 1.89 -12.38 -0.76
CA LEU A 10 2.38 -12.89 0.52
C LEU A 10 1.17 -13.16 1.43
N PRO A 11 0.74 -14.43 1.57
CA PRO A 11 -0.31 -14.79 2.51
C PRO A 11 0.09 -14.50 3.96
N THR A 12 -0.87 -14.15 4.79
CA THR A 12 -0.68 -13.92 6.23
C THR A 12 -1.76 -14.65 7.01
N THR A 13 -1.51 -14.94 8.29
CA THR A 13 -2.53 -15.51 9.19
C THR A 13 -3.42 -14.44 9.82
N LEU A 14 -3.34 -13.18 9.37
CA LEU A 14 -4.09 -12.07 9.95
C LEU A 14 -5.54 -12.12 9.48
N THR A 15 -6.47 -12.08 10.42
CA THR A 15 -7.92 -12.12 10.16
C THR A 15 -8.58 -10.75 10.21
N SER A 16 -7.77 -9.67 10.25
CA SER A 16 -8.22 -8.29 10.29
C SER A 16 -7.54 -7.50 9.18
N GLN A 17 -8.35 -6.77 8.41
CA GLN A 17 -7.86 -5.90 7.35
C GLN A 17 -6.95 -4.79 7.89
N ASP A 18 -7.32 -4.19 9.03
CA ASP A 18 -6.53 -3.14 9.67
C ASP A 18 -5.16 -3.67 10.12
N ALA A 19 -5.13 -4.86 10.74
CA ALA A 19 -3.86 -5.49 11.15
C ALA A 19 -2.97 -5.81 9.94
N ALA A 20 -3.56 -6.27 8.83
CA ALA A 20 -2.82 -6.50 7.59
C ALA A 20 -2.30 -5.19 6.97
N ALA A 21 -3.07 -4.10 7.04
CA ALA A 21 -2.62 -2.78 6.61
C ALA A 21 -1.46 -2.26 7.48
N ASP A 22 -1.48 -2.50 8.78
CA ASP A 22 -0.39 -2.18 9.71
C ASP A 22 0.89 -2.96 9.42
N LEU A 23 0.78 -4.25 9.12
CA LEU A 23 1.91 -5.04 8.62
C LEU A 23 2.45 -4.46 7.31
N ALA A 24 1.60 -4.10 6.35
CA ALA A 24 2.03 -3.50 5.09
C ALA A 24 2.79 -2.18 5.30
N ALA A 25 2.36 -1.33 6.23
CA ALA A 25 3.09 -0.11 6.58
C ALA A 25 4.41 -0.38 7.29
N ALA A 26 4.48 -1.41 8.15
CA ALA A 26 5.72 -1.83 8.78
C ALA A 26 6.73 -2.36 7.74
N LEU A 27 6.26 -3.16 6.77
CA LEU A 27 7.08 -3.63 5.65
C LEU A 27 7.58 -2.46 4.79
N ALA A 28 6.71 -1.50 4.46
CA ALA A 28 7.10 -0.32 3.68
C ALA A 28 8.19 0.51 4.38
N ARG A 29 8.13 0.68 5.71
CA ARG A 29 9.18 1.35 6.48
C ARG A 29 10.48 0.53 6.51
N SER A 30 10.39 -0.77 6.77
CA SER A 30 11.56 -1.66 6.88
C SER A 30 12.31 -1.81 5.54
N LEU A 31 11.55 -1.92 4.45
CA LEU A 31 12.04 -2.17 3.11
C LEU A 31 12.09 -0.91 2.23
N GLY A 32 12.02 0.28 2.83
CA GLY A 32 12.07 1.55 2.09
C GLY A 32 13.36 1.76 1.27
N HIS A 33 14.38 0.95 1.52
CA HIS A 33 15.63 0.89 0.76
C HIS A 33 15.56 0.04 -0.52
N VAL A 34 14.42 -0.64 -0.78
CA VAL A 34 14.22 -1.51 -1.95
C VAL A 34 13.42 -0.77 -3.03
N ASP A 35 14.14 -0.09 -3.93
CA ASP A 35 13.54 0.81 -4.94
C ASP A 35 12.68 0.11 -6.00
N VAL A 36 12.73 -1.23 -6.09
CA VAL A 36 11.94 -2.01 -7.06
C VAL A 36 10.51 -2.30 -6.60
N VAL A 37 10.18 -2.02 -5.33
CA VAL A 37 8.85 -2.24 -4.75
C VAL A 37 8.15 -0.90 -4.56
N ASP A 38 7.08 -0.64 -5.32
CA ASP A 38 6.21 0.51 -5.10
C ASP A 38 5.24 0.19 -3.95
N PHE A 39 5.67 0.50 -2.73
CA PHE A 39 4.81 0.30 -1.57
C PHE A 39 3.52 1.09 -1.69
N GLY A 40 3.48 2.28 -2.28
CA GLY A 40 2.24 3.07 -2.42
C GLY A 40 1.11 2.40 -3.23
N GLU A 41 1.44 1.35 -3.98
CA GLU A 41 0.50 0.52 -4.73
C GLU A 41 0.09 -0.78 -4.01
N THR A 42 0.47 -0.97 -2.73
CA THR A 42 0.08 -2.21 -2.02
C THR A 42 -1.43 -2.29 -1.87
N THR A 43 -1.93 -3.49 -2.15
CA THR A 43 -3.33 -3.85 -2.01
C THR A 43 -3.47 -5.07 -1.10
N LEU A 44 -4.58 -5.13 -0.39
CA LEU A 44 -5.01 -6.25 0.44
C LEU A 44 -6.23 -6.91 -0.19
N SER A 45 -6.34 -8.21 0.00
CA SER A 45 -7.52 -8.98 -0.38
C SER A 45 -7.69 -10.11 0.61
N GLU A 46 -8.92 -10.59 0.79
CA GLU A 46 -9.12 -11.89 1.42
C GLU A 46 -8.50 -13.00 0.55
N GLU A 47 -8.04 -14.07 1.19
CA GLU A 47 -7.35 -15.18 0.50
C GLU A 47 -8.26 -15.85 -0.55
N ASP A 48 -9.54 -16.02 -0.22
CA ASP A 48 -10.54 -16.61 -1.12
C ASP A 48 -11.16 -15.60 -2.10
N ALA A 49 -10.81 -14.30 -1.97
CA ALA A 49 -11.36 -13.23 -2.80
C ALA A 49 -10.28 -12.28 -3.33
N GLN A 50 -9.17 -12.82 -3.86
CA GLN A 50 -8.01 -12.05 -4.35
C GLN A 50 -8.29 -11.05 -5.49
N HIS A 51 -9.44 -11.18 -6.14
CA HIS A 51 -9.91 -10.24 -7.15
C HIS A 51 -10.46 -8.94 -6.52
N LEU A 52 -10.87 -8.97 -5.25
CA LEU A 52 -11.30 -7.80 -4.49
C LEU A 52 -10.10 -7.21 -3.77
N ARG A 53 -9.60 -6.10 -4.31
CA ARG A 53 -8.38 -5.44 -3.84
C ARG A 53 -8.71 -4.13 -3.14
N HIS A 54 -8.27 -4.00 -1.91
CA HIS A 54 -8.39 -2.82 -1.07
C HIS A 54 -7.05 -2.12 -0.99
N ARG A 55 -7.00 -0.80 -1.22
CA ARG A 55 -5.73 -0.07 -1.12
C ARG A 55 -5.33 0.14 0.34
N VAL A 56 -4.04 0.08 0.61
CA VAL A 56 -3.50 0.35 1.94
C VAL A 56 -3.32 1.85 2.20
N TRP A 57 -2.96 2.61 1.16
CA TRP A 57 -2.83 4.07 1.21
C TRP A 57 -3.81 4.73 0.26
N CYS A 58 -4.12 5.99 0.57
CA CYS A 58 -4.90 6.86 -0.28
C CYS A 58 -4.19 7.08 -1.64
N ASP A 59 -4.95 6.93 -2.73
CA ASP A 59 -4.42 7.11 -4.09
C ASP A 59 -4.43 8.57 -4.58
N HIS A 60 -4.81 9.51 -3.71
CA HIS A 60 -4.90 10.90 -4.12
C HIS A 60 -3.52 11.45 -4.49
N ARG A 61 -3.41 12.00 -5.71
CA ARG A 61 -2.18 12.64 -6.19
C ARG A 61 -2.10 14.06 -5.66
N LEU A 62 -0.97 14.37 -5.02
CA LEU A 62 -0.65 15.70 -4.52
C LEU A 62 0.15 16.46 -5.60
N PRO A 63 -0.10 17.76 -5.81
CA PRO A 63 0.50 18.53 -6.90
C PRO A 63 2.04 18.54 -6.95
N GLU A 64 2.72 18.25 -5.83
CA GLU A 64 4.18 18.38 -5.71
C GLU A 64 4.89 17.22 -4.97
N ALA A 65 4.13 16.26 -4.44
CA ALA A 65 4.67 15.25 -3.51
C ALA A 65 4.30 13.80 -3.85
N GLY A 66 3.85 13.55 -5.08
CA GLY A 66 3.42 12.21 -5.50
C GLY A 66 2.04 11.86 -4.95
N ARG A 67 1.92 10.78 -4.17
CA ARG A 67 0.65 10.32 -3.58
C ARG A 67 0.52 10.73 -2.11
N CYS A 68 -0.72 10.79 -1.63
CA CYS A 68 -1.02 10.94 -0.21
C CYS A 68 -0.36 9.81 0.59
N GLY A 69 0.32 10.16 1.67
CA GLY A 69 1.00 9.18 2.54
C GLY A 69 0.09 8.59 3.62
N LEU A 70 -1.20 8.97 3.64
CA LEU A 70 -2.17 8.52 4.64
C LEU A 70 -2.88 7.23 4.21
N ARG A 71 -3.50 6.54 5.18
CA ARG A 71 -4.31 5.34 4.95
C ARG A 71 -5.47 5.62 4.01
N ASP A 72 -5.88 4.60 3.25
CA ASP A 72 -7.11 4.71 2.49
C ASP A 72 -8.31 5.00 3.43
N GLY A 73 -9.22 5.88 2.99
CA GLY A 73 -10.35 6.32 3.83
C GLY A 73 -10.01 7.23 5.02
N HIS A 74 -8.80 7.79 5.11
CA HIS A 74 -8.43 8.69 6.20
C HIS A 74 -9.36 9.92 6.30
N ALA A 75 -9.56 10.41 7.52
CA ALA A 75 -10.23 11.68 7.74
C ALA A 75 -9.30 12.87 7.44
N GLY A 76 -9.89 14.02 7.10
CA GLY A 76 -9.16 15.26 6.83
C GLY A 76 -8.51 15.33 5.45
N SER A 77 -7.75 16.40 5.20
CA SER A 77 -7.13 16.66 3.90
C SER A 77 -5.95 15.72 3.62
N CYS A 78 -5.81 15.33 2.34
CA CYS A 78 -4.66 14.57 1.87
C CYS A 78 -3.35 15.32 2.11
N ARG A 79 -2.31 14.60 2.52
CA ARG A 79 -0.98 15.17 2.75
C ARG A 79 0.13 14.17 2.47
N ALA A 80 1.29 14.68 2.07
CA ALA A 80 2.48 13.86 1.97
C ALA A 80 2.91 13.42 3.37
N THR A 81 3.35 12.18 3.51
CA THR A 81 4.04 11.71 4.71
C THR A 81 5.45 11.33 4.29
N GLU A 82 6.46 11.90 4.92
CA GLU A 82 7.81 11.36 4.80
C GLU A 82 7.80 9.97 5.43
N LEU A 83 7.99 8.92 4.62
CA LEU A 83 8.39 7.62 5.12
C LEU A 83 9.79 7.81 5.72
N ARG A 84 9.88 8.10 7.02
CA ARG A 84 11.12 7.99 7.80
C ARG A 84 11.28 6.58 8.33
#